data_AF-D4D2X5-F1
#
_entry.id   AF-D4D2X5-F1
#
_cell.length_a   1.000
_cell.length_b   1.000
_cell.length_c   1.000
_cell.angle_alpha   90.00
_cell.angle_beta   90.00
_cell.angle_gamma   90.00
#
_symmetry.space_group_name_H-M   'P 1'
#
loop_
_entity.id
_entity.type
_entity.pdbx_description
1 polymer ?
#
loop_
_entity_poly.entity_id
_entity_poly.type
_entity_poly.pdbx_seq_one_letter_code
_entity_poly.pdbx_strand_id
1 'polypeptide(L)'
;MASSTVSQVNGHGSGLLSSPELANGHSTSTPGGTLDHSNGDGDSDIYNASSVAAIKATLSQLQDREALVTARLDALVASQKDLSRELGRLDLLRAHLGTQASTTRSISHEMLSGAASSAHSLSSAVRKLDLEQSRVRSILDMVGQVAELKACVLGVAGSMGASQNWEMAASYMHRASKIPEEVVNSPFAAEIVPTTEVPDTPNVTLSNAAESLCALFLREFEQAVKENDGAKITRFFKLFPLIGKSDVGLDVYGRYVCQGVAARARSNLNAGTGGAQAKDDFFYANALTRLFEHIAQIVDAHGALVERHYGPGKMGRVVERLQVEADVQGGIILESWAEERHVDRKLTDIKSYAFTFLVQSFLPAARGAGTPRSNSPASWDTPQRNSEDEGVDMKEIDSILNEISIMLGRWSLYGRFLASKCK
;
A
#
# COMPACT_ATOMS: atom_id res chain seq x y z
N MET A 1 16.79 -8.19 -17.68
CA MET A 1 17.29 -7.72 -19.00
C MET A 1 16.44 -8.41 -20.06
N ALA A 2 15.67 -7.79 -20.93
CA ALA A 2 15.49 -6.38 -21.30
C ALA A 2 13.99 -6.08 -21.46
N SER A 3 13.63 -4.82 -21.15
CA SER A 3 12.28 -4.26 -21.27
C SER A 3 11.96 -3.91 -22.71
N SER A 4 10.72 -4.15 -23.12
CA SER A 4 10.09 -3.48 -24.26
C SER A 4 8.86 -2.73 -23.75
N THR A 5 8.98 -1.40 -23.68
CA THR A 5 7.93 -0.46 -23.30
C THR A 5 6.91 -0.29 -24.41
N VAL A 6 5.66 -0.64 -24.11
CA VAL A 6 4.46 -0.38 -24.91
C VAL A 6 3.99 1.04 -24.61
N SER A 7 3.87 1.87 -25.65
CA SER A 7 3.27 3.21 -25.55
C SER A 7 1.75 3.11 -25.61
N GLN A 8 1.10 3.60 -24.56
CA GLN A 8 -0.33 3.89 -24.50
C GLN A 8 -0.65 5.13 -25.34
N VAL A 9 -1.68 5.03 -26.18
CA VAL A 9 -2.42 6.19 -26.69
C VAL A 9 -3.89 5.94 -26.36
N ASN A 10 -4.39 6.71 -25.39
CA ASN A 10 -5.80 6.77 -25.03
C ASN A 10 -6.39 8.05 -25.64
N GLY A 11 -7.62 7.95 -26.12
CA GLY A 11 -8.27 9.02 -26.88
C GLY A 11 -9.09 10.02 -26.06
N HIS A 12 -9.80 10.84 -26.86
CA HIS A 12 -10.98 11.67 -26.57
C HIS A 12 -10.77 13.06 -25.98
N GLY A 13 -11.11 14.06 -26.82
CA GLY A 13 -11.25 15.47 -26.48
C GLY A 13 -11.92 16.23 -27.63
N SER A 14 -13.25 16.13 -27.68
CA SER A 14 -14.28 16.95 -28.32
C SER A 14 -13.84 18.13 -29.19
N GLY A 15 -14.18 18.05 -30.49
CA GLY A 15 -14.07 19.16 -31.44
C GLY A 15 -15.22 20.17 -31.29
N LEU A 16 -14.85 21.43 -31.09
CA LEU A 16 -15.69 22.60 -31.34
C LEU A 16 -15.65 22.92 -32.85
N LEU A 17 -16.79 22.77 -33.51
CA LEU A 17 -17.04 23.25 -34.87
C LEU A 17 -16.91 24.78 -34.90
N SER A 18 -15.85 25.28 -35.55
CA SER A 18 -15.75 26.67 -35.97
C SER A 18 -16.16 26.75 -37.44
N SER A 19 -17.21 27.52 -37.71
CA SER A 19 -17.73 27.82 -39.05
C SER A 19 -16.66 28.46 -39.96
N PRO A 20 -16.61 28.17 -41.26
CA PRO A 20 -15.87 29.00 -42.19
C PRO A 20 -16.73 30.22 -42.53
N GLU A 21 -16.21 31.38 -42.14
CA GLU A 21 -16.69 32.71 -42.45
C GLU A 21 -16.73 32.91 -43.96
N LEU A 22 -17.92 33.22 -44.49
CA LEU A 22 -18.13 33.69 -45.86
C LEU A 22 -17.48 35.07 -46.01
N ALA A 23 -16.20 35.08 -46.39
CA ALA A 23 -15.52 36.30 -46.80
C ALA A 23 -15.99 36.69 -48.21
N ASN A 24 -16.96 37.60 -48.22
CA ASN A 24 -17.46 38.35 -49.36
C ASN A 24 -16.30 39.14 -50.00
N GLY A 25 -15.63 38.57 -51.00
CA GLY A 25 -14.61 39.23 -51.81
C GLY A 25 -15.22 39.89 -53.04
N HIS A 26 -16.04 40.93 -52.82
CA HIS A 26 -16.54 41.78 -53.89
C HIS A 26 -15.42 42.75 -54.32
N SER A 27 -14.47 42.24 -55.11
CA SER A 27 -13.48 43.07 -55.81
C SER A 27 -14.03 43.40 -57.19
N THR A 28 -15.05 44.27 -57.23
CA THR A 28 -15.38 45.04 -58.43
C THR A 28 -14.25 46.03 -58.67
N SER A 29 -13.14 45.55 -59.25
CA SER A 29 -12.22 46.44 -59.96
C SER A 29 -12.86 46.75 -61.30
N THR A 30 -13.71 47.76 -61.27
CA THR A 30 -14.12 48.59 -62.39
C THR A 30 -12.95 48.75 -63.37
N PRO A 31 -13.03 48.32 -64.64
CA PRO A 31 -12.36 49.07 -65.69
C PRO A 31 -13.23 50.30 -65.95
N GLY A 32 -13.27 51.19 -64.95
CA GLY A 32 -13.69 52.58 -65.11
C GLY A 32 -12.56 53.32 -65.80
N GLY A 33 -12.14 52.83 -66.97
CA GLY A 33 -11.51 53.65 -67.97
C GLY A 33 -12.65 54.41 -68.63
N THR A 34 -13.16 55.43 -67.93
CA THR A 34 -13.72 56.61 -68.59
C THR A 34 -12.74 56.93 -69.71
N LEU A 35 -13.17 56.66 -70.94
CA LEU A 35 -12.63 57.29 -72.12
C LEU A 35 -12.80 58.78 -71.85
N ASP A 36 -11.76 59.36 -71.25
CA ASP A 36 -11.59 60.79 -71.14
C ASP A 36 -11.47 61.25 -72.59
N HIS A 37 -12.62 61.60 -73.17
CA HIS A 37 -12.72 62.42 -74.36
C HIS A 37 -12.28 63.85 -73.99
N SER A 38 -11.12 63.99 -73.35
CA SER A 38 -10.29 65.18 -73.47
C SER A 38 -9.46 65.03 -74.75
N ASN A 39 -10.13 64.91 -75.90
CA ASN A 39 -9.52 65.22 -77.19
C ASN A 39 -9.53 66.74 -77.33
N GLY A 40 -8.81 67.39 -76.42
CA GLY A 40 -8.33 68.75 -76.56
C GLY A 40 -6.98 68.70 -77.26
N ASP A 41 -6.99 68.22 -78.50
CA ASP A 41 -6.00 68.57 -79.49
C ASP A 41 -6.75 68.57 -80.81
N GLY A 42 -6.63 69.65 -81.58
CA GLY A 42 -7.43 69.87 -82.76
C GLY A 42 -7.25 68.71 -83.73
N ASP A 43 -8.22 67.79 -83.75
CA ASP A 43 -8.33 66.80 -84.82
C ASP A 43 -8.61 67.66 -86.05
N SER A 44 -7.54 67.91 -86.79
CA SER A 44 -7.55 68.69 -87.99
C SER A 44 -8.40 67.93 -89.00
N ASP A 45 -9.69 68.19 -88.95
CA ASP A 45 -10.66 67.61 -89.86
C ASP A 45 -10.19 67.95 -91.27
N ILE A 46 -10.11 66.94 -92.14
CA ILE A 46 -9.68 67.11 -93.56
C ILE A 46 -10.45 68.25 -94.23
N TYR A 47 -11.69 68.48 -93.78
CA TYR A 47 -12.61 69.50 -94.24
C TYR A 47 -12.25 70.95 -93.83
N ASN A 48 -11.31 71.17 -92.89
CA ASN A 48 -10.87 72.48 -92.40
C ASN A 48 -9.41 72.85 -92.75
N ALA A 49 -8.70 72.01 -93.51
CA ALA A 49 -7.30 72.25 -93.86
C ALA A 49 -7.17 73.24 -95.05
N SER A 50 -6.72 74.47 -94.80
CA SER A 50 -6.58 75.54 -95.81
C SER A 50 -5.20 75.60 -96.51
N SER A 51 -4.31 74.64 -96.22
CA SER A 51 -2.94 74.59 -96.77
C SER A 51 -2.52 73.16 -97.10
N VAL A 52 -1.76 72.99 -98.19
CA VAL A 52 -1.22 71.68 -98.63
C VAL A 52 -0.38 71.01 -97.55
N ALA A 53 0.29 71.79 -96.69
CA ALA A 53 1.05 71.25 -95.55
C ALA A 53 0.12 70.71 -94.45
N ALA A 54 -1.00 71.39 -94.18
CA ALA A 54 -2.00 70.94 -93.21
C ALA A 54 -2.67 69.64 -93.68
N ILE A 55 -3.09 69.56 -94.95
CA ILE A 55 -3.68 68.33 -95.53
C ILE A 55 -2.71 67.13 -95.44
N LYS A 56 -1.41 67.35 -95.64
CA LYS A 56 -0.40 66.28 -95.50
C LYS A 56 -0.20 65.84 -94.04
N ALA A 57 -0.26 66.78 -93.09
CA ALA A 57 -0.17 66.48 -91.66
C ALA A 57 -1.42 65.74 -91.15
N THR A 58 -2.62 66.13 -91.60
CA THR A 58 -3.87 65.43 -91.27
C THR A 58 -3.88 64.03 -91.88
N LEU A 59 -3.39 63.87 -93.12
CA LEU A 59 -3.26 62.57 -93.78
C LEU A 59 -2.27 61.66 -93.05
N SER A 60 -1.10 62.16 -92.61
CA SER A 60 -0.15 61.36 -91.85
C SER A 60 -0.72 60.95 -90.49
N GLN A 61 -1.43 61.85 -89.79
CA GLN A 61 -2.10 61.52 -88.53
C GLN A 61 -3.19 60.45 -88.72
N LEU A 62 -3.93 60.51 -89.83
CA LEU A 62 -4.96 59.52 -90.15
C LEU A 62 -4.35 58.17 -90.55
N GLN A 63 -3.23 58.18 -91.27
CA GLN A 63 -2.44 56.98 -91.58
C GLN A 63 -1.83 56.36 -90.32
N ASP A 64 -1.32 57.17 -89.39
CA ASP A 64 -0.80 56.69 -88.10
C ASP A 64 -1.92 56.10 -87.24
N ARG A 65 -3.11 56.72 -87.26
CA ARG A 65 -4.29 56.20 -86.56
C ARG A 65 -4.82 54.92 -87.22
N GLU A 66 -4.85 54.84 -88.55
CA GLU A 66 -5.22 53.64 -89.29
C GLU A 66 -4.23 52.50 -89.01
N ALA A 67 -2.93 52.79 -89.01
CA ALA A 67 -1.90 51.82 -88.66
C ALA A 67 -2.02 51.35 -87.20
N LEU A 68 -2.32 52.24 -86.26
CA LEU A 68 -2.55 51.91 -84.85
C LEU A 68 -3.80 51.04 -84.69
N VAL A 69 -4.92 51.40 -85.31
CA VAL A 69 -6.16 50.62 -85.26
C VAL A 69 -5.96 49.25 -85.90
N THR A 70 -5.26 49.18 -87.03
CA THR A 70 -4.93 47.92 -87.71
C THR A 70 -4.04 47.04 -86.85
N ALA A 71 -2.98 47.59 -86.24
CA ALA A 71 -2.11 46.85 -85.32
C ALA A 71 -2.86 46.34 -84.08
N ARG A 72 -3.81 47.12 -83.54
CA ARG A 72 -4.66 46.70 -82.43
C ARG A 72 -5.65 45.61 -82.83
N LEU A 73 -6.20 45.68 -84.04
CA LEU A 73 -7.09 44.67 -84.59
C LEU A 73 -6.34 43.37 -84.84
N ASP A 74 -5.15 43.43 -85.44
CA ASP A 74 -4.28 42.27 -85.68
C ASP A 74 -3.84 41.61 -84.37
N ALA A 75 -3.53 42.40 -83.34
CA ALA A 75 -3.24 41.87 -82.01
C ALA A 75 -4.47 41.18 -81.40
N LEU A 76 -5.68 41.72 -81.58
CA LEU A 76 -6.91 41.11 -81.11
C LEU A 76 -7.22 39.79 -81.85
N VAL A 77 -7.08 39.78 -83.17
CA VAL A 77 -7.27 38.59 -84.02
C VAL A 77 -6.23 37.53 -83.67
N ALA A 78 -4.97 37.92 -83.43
CA ALA A 78 -3.93 37.01 -82.98
C ALA A 78 -4.25 36.39 -81.60
N SER A 79 -4.86 37.16 -80.68
CA SER A 79 -5.26 36.66 -79.36
C SER A 79 -6.49 35.75 -79.37
N GLN A 80 -7.33 35.85 -80.41
CA GLN A 80 -8.57 35.06 -80.54
C GLN A 80 -8.29 33.55 -80.57
N LYS A 81 -7.20 33.13 -81.25
CA LYS A 81 -6.81 31.72 -81.34
C LYS A 81 -6.35 31.15 -79.99
N ASP A 82 -5.72 31.97 -79.18
CA ASP A 82 -5.20 31.57 -77.88
C ASP A 82 -6.35 31.49 -76.87
N LEU A 83 -7.28 32.46 -76.93
CA LEU A 83 -8.52 32.43 -76.16
C LEU A 83 -9.39 31.20 -76.48
N SER A 84 -9.54 30.84 -77.76
CA SER A 84 -10.32 29.66 -78.16
C SER A 84 -9.66 28.36 -77.71
N ARG A 85 -8.32 28.29 -77.69
CA ARG A 85 -7.58 27.15 -77.14
C ARG A 85 -7.78 27.01 -75.62
N GLU A 86 -7.71 28.12 -74.89
CA GLU A 86 -7.95 28.12 -73.44
C GLU A 86 -9.40 27.78 -73.11
N LEU A 87 -10.38 28.28 -73.87
CA LEU A 87 -11.79 27.91 -73.73
C LEU A 87 -12.00 26.41 -73.99
N GLY A 88 -11.40 25.85 -75.04
CA GLY A 88 -11.46 24.41 -75.31
C GLY A 88 -10.83 23.55 -74.20
N ARG A 89 -9.71 24.01 -73.62
CA ARG A 89 -9.09 23.35 -72.46
C ARG A 89 -9.98 23.45 -71.21
N LEU A 90 -10.64 24.59 -71.02
CA LEU A 90 -11.57 24.81 -69.91
C LEU A 90 -12.82 23.94 -70.05
N ASP A 91 -13.33 23.74 -71.26
CA ASP A 91 -14.44 22.81 -71.52
C ASP A 91 -14.06 21.36 -71.24
N LEU A 92 -12.85 20.94 -71.63
CA LEU A 92 -12.33 19.61 -71.27
C LEU A 92 -12.18 19.44 -69.77
N LEU A 93 -11.64 20.43 -69.07
CA LEU A 93 -11.55 20.43 -67.61
C LEU A 93 -12.93 20.38 -66.97
N ARG A 94 -13.92 21.12 -67.50
CA ARG A 94 -15.30 21.11 -67.01
C ARG A 94 -15.93 19.72 -67.16
N ALA A 95 -15.74 19.07 -68.30
CA ALA A 95 -16.22 17.72 -68.53
C ALA A 95 -15.59 16.72 -67.55
N HIS A 96 -14.26 16.80 -67.36
CA HIS A 96 -13.53 15.94 -66.44
C HIS A 96 -13.90 16.18 -64.97
N LEU A 97 -14.12 17.43 -64.56
CA LEU A 97 -14.60 17.76 -63.22
C LEU A 97 -16.01 17.23 -63.00
N GLY A 98 -16.86 17.26 -64.03
CA GLY A 98 -18.22 16.72 -63.98
C GLY A 98 -18.24 15.21 -63.74
N THR A 99 -17.38 14.46 -64.44
CA THR A 99 -17.25 13.00 -64.25
C THR A 99 -16.61 12.66 -62.91
N GLN A 100 -15.60 13.41 -62.46
CA GLN A 100 -15.02 13.22 -61.13
C GLN A 100 -16.03 13.54 -60.03
N ALA A 101 -16.77 14.63 -60.14
CA ALA A 101 -17.79 15.02 -59.15
C ALA A 101 -18.93 13.99 -59.08
N SER A 102 -19.36 13.41 -60.21
CA SER A 102 -20.37 12.33 -60.19
C SER A 102 -19.82 11.07 -59.54
N THR A 103 -18.58 10.68 -59.85
CA THR A 103 -17.90 9.53 -59.26
C THR A 103 -17.73 9.70 -57.75
N THR A 104 -17.25 10.86 -57.29
CA THR A 104 -17.14 11.18 -55.85
C THR A 104 -18.50 11.15 -55.15
N ARG A 105 -19.55 11.65 -55.81
CA ARG A 105 -20.91 11.64 -55.24
C ARG A 105 -21.43 10.21 -55.08
N SER A 106 -21.25 9.34 -56.07
CA SER A 106 -21.62 7.92 -55.97
C SER A 106 -20.83 7.22 -54.86
N ILE A 107 -19.51 7.41 -54.78
CA ILE A 107 -18.69 6.84 -53.71
C ILE A 107 -19.18 7.31 -52.33
N SER A 108 -19.49 8.60 -52.16
CA SER A 108 -19.91 9.13 -50.86
C SER A 108 -21.30 8.64 -50.43
N HIS A 109 -22.27 8.64 -51.34
CA HIS A 109 -23.66 8.43 -51.00
C HIS A 109 -24.05 6.95 -51.05
N GLU A 110 -23.51 6.22 -52.01
CA GLU A 110 -23.89 4.83 -52.23
C GLU A 110 -22.98 3.90 -51.44
N MET A 111 -21.65 4.05 -51.62
CA MET A 111 -20.71 3.15 -50.98
C MET A 111 -20.40 3.51 -49.53
N LEU A 112 -20.04 4.77 -49.25
CA LEU A 112 -19.56 5.16 -47.93
C LEU A 112 -20.70 5.26 -46.92
N SER A 113 -21.82 5.87 -47.29
CA SER A 113 -23.01 5.92 -46.42
C SER A 113 -23.59 4.53 -46.14
N GLY A 114 -23.69 3.68 -47.17
CA GLY A 114 -24.12 2.28 -47.03
C GLY A 114 -23.19 1.46 -46.13
N ALA A 115 -21.88 1.57 -46.34
CA ALA A 115 -20.89 0.92 -45.48
C ALA A 115 -20.91 1.46 -44.04
N ALA A 116 -21.04 2.78 -43.85
CA ALA A 116 -21.09 3.40 -42.53
C ALA A 116 -22.34 2.97 -41.74
N SER A 117 -23.51 2.93 -42.37
CA SER A 117 -24.75 2.46 -41.74
C SER A 117 -24.68 0.98 -41.36
N SER A 118 -24.08 0.15 -42.23
CA SER A 118 -23.86 -1.27 -41.97
C SER A 118 -22.87 -1.49 -40.83
N ALA A 119 -21.76 -0.76 -40.82
CA ALA A 119 -20.76 -0.80 -39.76
C ALA A 119 -21.33 -0.32 -38.43
N HIS A 120 -22.18 0.70 -38.43
CA HIS A 120 -22.87 1.18 -37.22
C HIS A 120 -23.82 0.11 -36.67
N SER A 121 -24.65 -0.48 -37.53
CA SER A 121 -25.58 -1.55 -37.16
C SER A 121 -24.83 -2.76 -36.60
N LEU A 122 -23.76 -3.20 -37.28
CA LEU A 122 -22.91 -4.29 -36.81
C LEU A 122 -22.26 -3.97 -35.46
N SER A 123 -21.67 -2.78 -35.31
CA SER A 123 -21.02 -2.36 -34.06
C SER A 123 -22.02 -2.31 -32.90
N SER A 124 -23.25 -1.85 -33.16
CA SER A 124 -24.32 -1.83 -32.15
C SER A 124 -24.76 -3.24 -31.75
N ALA A 125 -24.89 -4.16 -32.71
CA ALA A 125 -25.24 -5.55 -32.47
C ALA A 125 -24.13 -6.28 -31.68
N VAL A 126 -22.86 -6.05 -32.05
CA VAL A 126 -21.71 -6.60 -31.33
C VAL A 126 -21.66 -6.06 -29.91
N ARG A 127 -21.83 -4.74 -29.69
CA ARG A 127 -21.90 -4.18 -28.33
C ARG A 127 -23.02 -4.79 -27.49
N LYS A 128 -24.19 -5.00 -28.08
CA LYS A 128 -25.31 -5.63 -27.38
C LYS A 128 -24.96 -7.07 -26.98
N LEU A 129 -24.38 -7.83 -27.89
CA LEU A 129 -23.92 -9.20 -27.64
C LEU A 129 -22.81 -9.25 -26.57
N ASP A 130 -21.87 -8.31 -26.60
CA ASP A 130 -20.80 -8.22 -25.61
C ASP A 130 -21.36 -7.93 -24.20
N LEU A 131 -22.36 -7.04 -24.10
CA LEU A 131 -23.06 -6.77 -22.84
C LEU A 131 -23.81 -8.00 -22.34
N GLU A 132 -24.50 -8.72 -23.22
CA GLU A 132 -25.19 -9.96 -22.88
C GLU A 132 -24.19 -11.03 -22.42
N GLN A 133 -23.09 -11.22 -23.13
CA GLN A 133 -22.03 -12.17 -22.77
C GLN A 133 -21.36 -11.80 -21.44
N SER A 134 -21.09 -10.52 -21.20
CA SER A 134 -20.53 -10.01 -19.95
C SER A 134 -21.46 -10.31 -18.77
N ARG A 135 -22.76 -10.04 -18.91
CA ARG A 135 -23.77 -10.34 -17.89
C ARG A 135 -23.89 -11.84 -17.62
N VAL A 136 -23.93 -12.66 -18.66
CA VAL A 136 -23.99 -14.13 -18.51
C VAL A 136 -22.76 -14.66 -17.78
N ARG A 137 -21.56 -14.16 -18.09
CA ARG A 137 -20.33 -14.54 -17.37
C ARG A 137 -20.39 -14.15 -15.89
N SER A 138 -20.88 -12.96 -15.57
CA SER A 138 -21.03 -12.51 -14.18
C SER A 138 -22.06 -13.36 -13.41
N ILE A 139 -23.18 -13.72 -14.04
CA ILE A 139 -24.17 -14.61 -13.43
C ILE A 139 -23.60 -16.00 -13.22
N LEU A 140 -22.85 -16.54 -14.19
CA LEU A 140 -22.22 -17.86 -14.08
C LEU A 140 -21.22 -17.90 -12.90
N ASP A 141 -20.44 -16.84 -12.73
CA ASP A 141 -19.52 -16.71 -11.59
C ASP A 141 -20.29 -16.66 -10.25
N MET A 142 -21.36 -15.85 -10.16
CA MET A 142 -22.21 -15.80 -8.96
C MET A 142 -22.84 -17.15 -8.64
N VAL A 143 -23.38 -17.86 -9.63
CA VAL A 143 -23.95 -19.21 -9.45
C VAL A 143 -22.88 -20.21 -9.01
N GLY A 144 -21.67 -20.13 -9.57
CA GLY A 144 -20.53 -20.95 -9.15
C GLY A 144 -20.17 -20.71 -7.68
N GLN A 145 -20.12 -19.44 -7.25
CA GLN A 145 -19.88 -19.06 -5.87
C GLN A 145 -21.00 -19.52 -4.92
N VAL A 146 -22.26 -19.46 -5.34
CA VAL A 146 -23.40 -19.96 -4.54
C VAL A 146 -23.42 -21.49 -4.46
N ALA A 147 -23.04 -22.20 -5.53
CA ALA A 147 -22.87 -23.65 -5.49
C ALA A 147 -21.75 -24.06 -4.52
N GLU A 148 -20.62 -23.34 -4.54
CA GLU A 148 -19.53 -23.52 -3.58
C GLU A 148 -19.96 -23.19 -2.14
N LEU A 149 -20.72 -22.11 -1.94
CA LEU A 149 -21.28 -21.73 -0.64
C LEU A 149 -22.19 -22.83 -0.10
N LYS A 150 -23.05 -23.40 -0.95
CA LYS A 150 -23.91 -24.54 -0.58
C LYS A 150 -23.10 -25.76 -0.18
N ALA A 151 -22.06 -26.10 -0.94
CA ALA A 151 -21.16 -27.20 -0.59
C ALA A 151 -20.45 -26.96 0.75
N CYS A 152 -20.06 -25.71 1.04
CA CYS A 152 -19.45 -25.35 2.31
C CYS A 152 -20.42 -25.45 3.49
N VAL A 153 -21.64 -24.88 3.38
CA VAL A 153 -22.64 -24.94 4.45
C VAL A 153 -23.02 -26.37 4.80
N LEU A 154 -23.27 -27.21 3.79
CA LEU A 154 -23.56 -28.63 4.00
C LEU A 154 -22.35 -29.38 4.55
N GLY A 155 -21.15 -29.06 4.06
CA GLY A 155 -19.90 -29.63 4.54
C GLY A 155 -19.63 -29.31 6.01
N VAL A 156 -19.90 -28.08 6.46
CA VAL A 156 -19.77 -27.65 7.86
C VAL A 156 -20.78 -28.39 8.73
N ALA A 157 -22.07 -28.38 8.35
CA ALA A 157 -23.12 -29.06 9.12
C ALA A 157 -22.84 -30.57 9.25
N GLY A 158 -22.49 -31.24 8.15
CA GLY A 158 -22.16 -32.66 8.14
C GLY A 158 -20.89 -33.01 8.92
N SER A 159 -19.86 -32.13 8.88
CA SER A 159 -18.60 -32.34 9.59
C SER A 159 -18.72 -32.11 11.10
N MET A 160 -19.56 -31.17 11.51
CA MET A 160 -19.84 -30.90 12.92
C MET A 160 -20.76 -31.96 13.55
N GLY A 161 -21.69 -32.51 12.76
CA GLY A 161 -22.61 -33.56 13.19
C GLY A 161 -21.99 -34.95 13.18
N ALA A 162 -22.15 -35.68 12.07
CA ALA A 162 -21.95 -37.12 12.00
C ALA A 162 -20.48 -37.57 12.10
N SER A 163 -19.54 -36.81 11.51
CA SER A 163 -18.13 -37.21 11.47
C SER A 163 -17.28 -36.64 12.61
N GLN A 164 -17.78 -35.62 13.32
CA GLN A 164 -17.06 -34.84 14.34
C GLN A 164 -15.63 -34.45 13.91
N ASN A 165 -15.44 -34.25 12.60
CA ASN A 165 -14.15 -33.90 12.05
C ASN A 165 -14.00 -32.38 11.98
N TRP A 166 -13.48 -31.84 13.08
CA TRP A 166 -13.30 -30.41 13.29
C TRP A 166 -12.39 -29.73 12.25
N GLU A 167 -11.40 -30.44 11.71
CA GLU A 167 -10.48 -29.90 10.71
C GLU A 167 -11.17 -29.71 9.37
N MET A 168 -12.02 -30.66 8.98
CA MET A 168 -12.84 -30.57 7.79
C MET A 168 -13.86 -29.43 7.91
N ALA A 169 -14.52 -29.32 9.07
CA ALA A 169 -15.44 -28.22 9.35
C ALA A 169 -14.73 -26.85 9.23
N ALA A 170 -13.54 -26.70 9.84
CA ALA A 170 -12.74 -25.48 9.75
C ALA A 170 -12.28 -25.19 8.30
N SER A 171 -11.94 -26.21 7.51
CA SER A 171 -11.59 -26.06 6.10
C SER A 171 -12.76 -25.55 5.26
N TYR A 172 -13.97 -26.08 5.47
CA TYR A 172 -15.18 -25.56 4.80
C TYR A 172 -15.51 -24.13 5.23
N MET A 173 -15.34 -23.79 6.51
CA MET A 173 -15.46 -22.41 6.99
C MET A 173 -14.45 -21.47 6.29
N HIS A 174 -13.21 -21.91 6.13
CA HIS A 174 -12.17 -21.13 5.44
C HIS A 174 -12.44 -20.96 3.95
N ARG A 175 -13.05 -21.96 3.29
CA ARG A 175 -13.51 -21.83 1.91
C ARG A 175 -14.67 -20.84 1.80
N ALA A 176 -15.65 -20.95 2.71
CA ALA A 176 -16.78 -20.03 2.77
C ALA A 176 -16.33 -18.57 3.01
N SER A 177 -15.29 -18.33 3.82
CA SER A 177 -14.78 -16.98 4.07
C SER A 177 -14.11 -16.32 2.87
N LYS A 178 -13.80 -17.07 1.80
CA LYS A 178 -13.27 -16.53 0.53
C LYS A 178 -14.37 -16.04 -0.41
N ILE A 179 -15.62 -16.40 -0.14
CA ILE A 179 -16.77 -16.01 -0.95
C ILE A 179 -17.16 -14.58 -0.55
N PRO A 180 -17.40 -13.67 -1.51
CA PRO A 180 -17.79 -12.30 -1.21
C PRO A 180 -19.05 -12.22 -0.35
N GLU A 181 -19.07 -11.33 0.63
CA GLU A 181 -20.23 -11.13 1.51
C GLU A 181 -21.50 -10.73 0.76
N GLU A 182 -21.35 -10.03 -0.38
CA GLU A 182 -22.45 -9.68 -1.28
C GLU A 182 -23.19 -10.92 -1.81
N VAL A 183 -22.45 -12.01 -2.04
CA VAL A 183 -23.00 -13.27 -2.54
C VAL A 183 -23.57 -14.11 -1.40
N VAL A 184 -22.92 -14.11 -0.23
CA VAL A 184 -23.42 -14.81 0.97
C VAL A 184 -24.76 -14.22 1.44
N ASN A 185 -24.92 -12.90 1.33
CA ASN A 185 -26.13 -12.16 1.71
C ASN A 185 -27.13 -11.99 0.57
N SER A 186 -26.84 -12.56 -0.61
CA SER A 186 -27.71 -12.45 -1.78
C SER A 186 -29.05 -13.16 -1.55
N PRO A 187 -30.18 -12.60 -2.02
CA PRO A 187 -31.48 -13.28 -1.95
C PRO A 187 -31.46 -14.64 -2.67
N PHE A 188 -30.66 -14.77 -3.73
CA PHE A 188 -30.50 -16.03 -4.45
C PHE A 188 -29.82 -17.10 -3.58
N ALA A 189 -28.82 -16.73 -2.79
CA ALA A 189 -28.18 -17.64 -1.84
C ALA A 189 -29.14 -18.03 -0.70
N ALA A 190 -29.94 -17.08 -0.22
CA ALA A 190 -30.94 -17.33 0.82
C ALA A 190 -32.04 -18.32 0.40
N GLU A 191 -32.32 -18.46 -0.90
CA GLU A 191 -33.31 -19.42 -1.41
C GLU A 191 -32.70 -20.77 -1.80
N ILE A 192 -31.52 -20.78 -2.43
CA ILE A 192 -30.94 -21.99 -3.03
C ILE A 192 -30.07 -22.80 -2.04
N VAL A 193 -29.42 -22.13 -1.10
CA VAL A 193 -28.47 -22.78 -0.18
C VAL A 193 -29.17 -23.57 0.93
N PRO A 194 -30.23 -23.06 1.60
CA PRO A 194 -30.91 -23.81 2.65
C PRO A 194 -31.44 -25.16 2.16
N THR A 195 -31.37 -26.16 3.03
CA THR A 195 -31.85 -27.52 2.78
C THR A 195 -32.76 -27.97 3.91
N THR A 196 -33.40 -29.13 3.74
CA THR A 196 -34.24 -29.73 4.79
C THR A 196 -33.48 -30.01 6.09
N GLU A 197 -32.18 -30.23 6.00
CA GLU A 197 -31.30 -30.46 7.17
C GLU A 197 -30.76 -29.16 7.77
N VAL A 198 -30.59 -28.12 6.95
CA VAL A 198 -30.08 -26.80 7.36
C VAL A 198 -31.05 -25.73 6.84
N PRO A 199 -32.11 -25.41 7.59
CA PRO A 199 -33.18 -24.52 7.11
C PRO A 199 -32.82 -23.04 7.15
N ASP A 200 -31.84 -22.65 7.97
CA ASP A 200 -31.43 -21.26 8.13
C ASP A 200 -30.64 -20.74 6.93
N THR A 201 -30.65 -19.42 6.76
CA THR A 201 -29.88 -18.75 5.69
C THR A 201 -28.37 -19.01 5.83
N PRO A 202 -27.61 -19.05 4.72
CA PRO A 202 -26.17 -19.31 4.74
C PRO A 202 -25.38 -18.42 5.70
N ASN A 203 -25.68 -17.12 5.80
CA ASN A 203 -25.01 -16.24 6.76
C ASN A 203 -25.21 -16.71 8.21
N VAL A 204 -26.46 -16.92 8.62
CA VAL A 204 -26.80 -17.35 9.99
C VAL A 204 -26.15 -18.69 10.31
N THR A 205 -26.20 -19.65 9.39
CA THR A 205 -25.60 -20.98 9.58
C THR A 205 -24.09 -20.90 9.77
N LEU A 206 -23.38 -20.13 8.94
CA LEU A 206 -21.93 -19.96 9.02
C LEU A 206 -21.52 -19.21 10.30
N SER A 207 -22.28 -18.19 10.70
CA SER A 207 -22.03 -17.47 11.96
C SER A 207 -22.20 -18.38 13.18
N ASN A 208 -23.32 -19.10 13.26
CA ASN A 208 -23.60 -20.03 14.35
C ASN A 208 -22.56 -21.16 14.41
N ALA A 209 -22.15 -21.67 13.24
CA ALA A 209 -21.10 -22.68 13.16
C ALA A 209 -19.75 -22.13 13.63
N ALA A 210 -19.37 -20.90 13.22
CA ALA A 210 -18.14 -20.26 13.65
C ALA A 210 -18.09 -20.05 15.17
N GLU A 211 -19.18 -19.61 15.79
CA GLU A 211 -19.28 -19.45 17.25
C GLU A 211 -19.20 -20.79 17.97
N SER A 212 -19.94 -21.79 17.49
CA SER A 212 -19.97 -23.13 18.07
C SER A 212 -18.60 -23.81 17.99
N LEU A 213 -17.93 -23.73 16.82
CA LEU A 213 -16.58 -24.23 16.62
C LEU A 213 -15.57 -23.47 17.50
N CYS A 214 -15.72 -22.15 17.64
CA CYS A 214 -14.85 -21.36 18.51
C CYS A 214 -14.96 -21.82 19.97
N ALA A 215 -16.17 -22.00 20.50
CA ALA A 215 -16.37 -22.48 21.87
C ALA A 215 -15.80 -23.89 22.07
N LEU A 216 -15.98 -24.79 21.08
CA LEU A 216 -15.42 -26.13 21.11
C LEU A 216 -13.89 -26.09 21.09
N PHE A 217 -13.28 -25.32 20.18
CA PHE A 217 -11.81 -25.22 20.10
C PHE A 217 -11.21 -24.64 21.36
N LEU A 218 -11.87 -23.66 21.99
CA LEU A 218 -11.45 -23.14 23.30
C LEU A 218 -11.41 -24.23 24.36
N ARG A 219 -12.49 -25.01 24.48
CA ARG A 219 -12.60 -26.08 25.48
C ARG A 219 -11.56 -27.18 25.26
N GLU A 220 -11.44 -27.67 24.03
CA GLU A 220 -10.48 -28.72 23.69
C GLU A 220 -9.02 -28.24 23.80
N PHE A 221 -8.77 -26.96 23.48
CA PHE A 221 -7.45 -26.35 23.67
C PHE A 221 -7.09 -26.28 25.17
N GLU A 222 -8.00 -25.79 26.02
CA GLU A 222 -7.76 -25.73 27.47
C GLU A 222 -7.59 -27.13 28.09
N GLN A 223 -8.33 -28.12 27.60
CA GLN A 223 -8.14 -29.51 27.99
C GLN A 223 -6.75 -30.03 27.57
N ALA A 224 -6.32 -29.77 26.33
CA ALA A 224 -5.00 -30.17 25.86
C ALA A 224 -3.86 -29.51 26.66
N VAL A 225 -4.04 -28.26 27.11
CA VAL A 225 -3.10 -27.59 28.02
C VAL A 225 -3.03 -28.30 29.37
N LYS A 226 -4.17 -28.71 29.95
CA LYS A 226 -4.21 -29.46 31.21
C LYS A 226 -3.56 -30.84 31.09
N GLU A 227 -3.75 -31.52 29.96
CA GLU A 227 -3.14 -32.82 29.65
C GLU A 227 -1.66 -32.71 29.24
N ASN A 228 -1.14 -31.49 29.05
CA ASN A 228 0.21 -31.21 28.53
C ASN A 228 0.49 -31.87 27.16
N ASP A 229 -0.54 -31.96 26.31
CA ASP A 229 -0.46 -32.53 24.96
C ASP A 229 -0.13 -31.45 23.93
N GLY A 230 1.18 -31.26 23.66
CA GLY A 230 1.66 -30.28 22.68
C GLY A 230 1.15 -30.49 21.25
N ALA A 231 0.79 -31.72 20.87
CA ALA A 231 0.28 -32.03 19.53
C ALA A 231 -1.16 -31.53 19.38
N LYS A 232 -2.04 -31.80 20.36
CA LYS A 232 -3.41 -31.28 20.38
C LYS A 232 -3.45 -29.76 20.49
N ILE A 233 -2.61 -29.15 21.32
CA ILE A 233 -2.49 -27.68 21.42
C ILE A 233 -2.18 -27.08 20.06
N THR A 234 -1.16 -27.61 19.38
CA THR A 234 -0.73 -27.14 18.06
C THR A 234 -1.81 -27.40 16.99
N ARG A 235 -2.57 -28.49 17.12
CA ARG A 235 -3.67 -28.82 16.21
C ARG A 235 -4.79 -27.77 16.30
N PHE A 236 -5.36 -27.56 17.47
CA PHE A 236 -6.45 -26.58 17.65
C PHE A 236 -5.99 -25.15 17.42
N PHE A 237 -4.74 -24.82 17.76
CA PHE A 237 -4.16 -23.51 17.47
C PHE A 237 -4.23 -23.16 15.98
N LYS A 238 -4.06 -24.12 15.07
CA LYS A 238 -4.13 -23.88 13.62
C LYS A 238 -5.55 -23.68 13.09
N LEU A 239 -6.57 -24.08 13.85
CA LEU A 239 -7.96 -24.07 13.39
C LEU A 239 -8.67 -22.73 13.61
N PHE A 240 -8.29 -21.97 14.64
CA PHE A 240 -8.84 -20.63 14.89
C PHE A 240 -8.77 -19.65 13.70
N PRO A 241 -7.65 -19.52 12.95
CA PRO A 241 -7.60 -18.61 11.81
C PRO A 241 -8.49 -19.09 10.65
N LEU A 242 -8.73 -20.39 10.51
CA LEU A 242 -9.59 -20.95 9.47
C LEU A 242 -11.07 -20.57 9.65
N ILE A 243 -11.51 -20.35 10.90
CA ILE A 243 -12.87 -19.90 11.23
C ILE A 243 -12.98 -18.37 11.37
N GLY A 244 -11.94 -17.61 11.03
CA GLY A 244 -11.93 -16.14 11.16
C GLY A 244 -11.82 -15.63 12.61
N LYS A 245 -11.45 -16.49 13.58
CA LYS A 245 -11.31 -16.13 15.00
C LYS A 245 -9.84 -16.10 15.43
N SER A 246 -8.99 -15.52 14.59
CA SER A 246 -7.53 -15.41 14.80
C SER A 246 -7.17 -14.71 16.11
N ASP A 247 -7.89 -13.66 16.48
CA ASP A 247 -7.58 -12.87 17.68
C ASP A 247 -7.80 -13.67 18.96
N VAL A 248 -8.89 -14.44 19.02
CA VAL A 248 -9.19 -15.33 20.16
C VAL A 248 -8.14 -16.43 20.28
N GLY A 249 -7.74 -17.02 19.15
CA GLY A 249 -6.69 -18.04 19.11
C GLY A 249 -5.35 -17.53 19.64
N LEU A 250 -4.94 -16.32 19.23
CA LEU A 250 -3.72 -15.68 19.72
C LEU A 250 -3.80 -15.34 21.22
N ASP A 251 -4.96 -14.90 21.71
CA ASP A 251 -5.12 -14.57 23.12
C ASP A 251 -5.02 -15.81 24.01
N VAL A 252 -5.64 -16.91 23.62
CA VAL A 252 -5.59 -18.17 24.37
C VAL A 252 -4.20 -18.78 24.31
N TYR A 253 -3.56 -18.71 23.14
CA TYR A 253 -2.19 -19.17 22.98
C TYR A 253 -1.20 -18.34 23.79
N GLY A 254 -1.36 -17.01 23.80
CA GLY A 254 -0.57 -16.11 24.63
C GLY A 254 -0.71 -16.45 26.11
N ARG A 255 -1.94 -16.73 26.60
CA ARG A 255 -2.15 -17.20 27.98
C ARG A 255 -1.40 -18.50 28.27
N TYR A 256 -1.50 -19.49 27.39
CA TYR A 256 -0.80 -20.78 27.54
C TYR A 256 0.72 -20.58 27.65
N VAL A 257 1.29 -19.79 26.75
CA VAL A 257 2.73 -19.52 26.73
C VAL A 257 3.15 -18.75 28.00
N CYS A 258 2.39 -17.74 28.43
CA CYS A 258 2.67 -16.99 29.66
C CYS A 258 2.61 -17.90 30.90
N GLN A 259 1.63 -18.80 30.97
CA GLN A 259 1.56 -19.81 32.05
C GLN A 259 2.79 -20.72 32.07
N GLY A 260 3.28 -21.14 30.90
CA GLY A 260 4.53 -21.91 30.78
C GLY A 260 5.76 -21.14 31.26
N VAL A 261 5.84 -19.84 30.95
CA VAL A 261 6.90 -18.95 31.44
C VAL A 261 6.83 -18.80 32.96
N ALA A 262 5.65 -18.50 33.51
CA ALA A 262 5.44 -18.35 34.95
C ALA A 262 5.80 -19.62 35.72
N ALA A 263 5.35 -20.79 35.25
CA ALA A 263 5.65 -22.06 35.89
C ALA A 263 7.16 -22.36 35.90
N ARG A 264 7.86 -22.11 34.79
CA ARG A 264 9.32 -22.33 34.72
C ARG A 264 10.08 -21.32 35.58
N ALA A 265 9.67 -20.05 35.59
CA ALA A 265 10.29 -19.01 36.41
C ALA A 265 10.19 -19.35 37.90
N ARG A 266 9.00 -19.72 38.37
CA ARG A 266 8.77 -20.13 39.76
C ARG A 266 9.53 -21.40 40.14
N SER A 267 9.60 -22.39 39.24
CA SER A 267 10.39 -23.60 39.48
C SER A 267 11.88 -23.28 39.65
N ASN A 268 12.43 -22.41 38.80
CA ASN A 268 13.82 -21.97 38.90
C ASN A 268 14.11 -21.19 40.18
N LEU A 269 13.19 -20.34 40.63
CA LEU A 269 13.32 -19.61 41.90
C LEU A 269 13.28 -20.56 43.10
N ASN A 270 12.27 -21.44 43.17
CA ASN A 270 12.10 -22.38 44.28
C ASN A 270 13.30 -23.33 44.40
N ALA A 271 13.89 -23.76 43.29
CA ALA A 271 15.05 -24.66 43.27
C ALA A 271 16.30 -24.06 43.93
N GLY A 272 16.46 -22.74 43.97
CA GLY A 272 17.62 -22.08 44.61
C GLY A 272 17.48 -21.85 46.11
N THR A 273 16.25 -21.64 46.58
CA THR A 273 15.97 -21.26 47.99
C THR A 273 16.15 -22.39 49.01
N GLY A 274 16.28 -23.66 48.57
CA GLY A 274 16.29 -24.83 49.45
C GLY A 274 17.55 -25.72 49.44
N GLY A 275 18.63 -25.35 48.73
CA GLY A 275 19.78 -26.24 48.51
C GLY A 275 21.15 -25.54 48.48
N ALA A 276 22.21 -26.28 48.15
CA ALA A 276 23.60 -25.78 48.08
C ALA A 276 23.83 -24.60 47.11
N GLN A 277 22.85 -24.30 46.24
CA GLN A 277 22.81 -23.15 45.34
C GLN A 277 22.31 -21.85 45.97
N ALA A 278 21.78 -21.87 47.21
CA ALA A 278 21.50 -20.67 47.99
C ALA A 278 22.78 -19.87 48.35
N LYS A 279 23.96 -20.49 48.18
CA LYS A 279 25.28 -19.88 48.36
C LYS A 279 25.92 -19.37 47.06
N ASP A 280 25.20 -19.42 45.94
CA ASP A 280 25.71 -18.87 44.69
C ASP A 280 25.52 -17.35 44.69
N ASP A 281 26.62 -16.60 44.72
CA ASP A 281 26.62 -15.13 44.85
C ASP A 281 25.76 -14.43 43.78
N PHE A 282 25.56 -15.08 42.62
CA PHE A 282 24.80 -14.57 41.46
C PHE A 282 23.52 -15.35 41.17
N PHE A 283 22.91 -16.00 42.16
CA PHE A 283 21.72 -16.83 41.97
C PHE A 283 20.58 -16.08 41.26
N TYR A 284 20.25 -14.85 41.70
CA TYR A 284 19.13 -14.08 41.15
C TYR A 284 19.42 -13.56 39.76
N ALA A 285 20.66 -13.13 39.50
CA ALA A 285 21.10 -12.79 38.15
C ALA A 285 20.99 -13.98 37.18
N ASN A 286 21.33 -15.19 37.64
CA ASN A 286 21.16 -16.43 36.87
C ASN A 286 19.68 -16.80 36.67
N ALA A 287 18.82 -16.60 37.68
CA ALA A 287 17.38 -16.83 37.58
C ALA A 287 16.74 -15.88 36.54
N LEU A 288 17.10 -14.60 36.56
CA LEU A 288 16.65 -13.60 35.60
C LEU A 288 17.16 -13.92 34.18
N THR A 289 18.41 -14.37 34.06
CA THR A 289 18.97 -14.83 32.78
C THR A 289 18.17 -15.99 32.20
N ARG A 290 17.87 -17.02 33.02
CA ARG A 290 17.07 -18.18 32.60
C ARG A 290 15.64 -17.79 32.19
N LEU A 291 15.04 -16.78 32.83
CA LEU A 291 13.74 -16.25 32.45
C LEU A 291 13.79 -15.66 31.03
N PHE A 292 14.72 -14.75 30.76
CA PHE A 292 14.85 -14.12 29.45
C PHE A 292 15.23 -15.11 28.35
N GLU A 293 16.13 -16.06 28.63
CA GLU A 293 16.48 -17.13 27.70
C GLU A 293 15.28 -18.00 27.35
N HIS A 294 14.46 -18.37 28.33
CA HIS A 294 13.25 -19.15 28.08
C HIS A 294 12.25 -18.39 27.21
N ILE A 295 12.04 -17.09 27.46
CA ILE A 295 11.17 -16.27 26.63
C ILE A 295 11.73 -16.13 25.22
N ALA A 296 13.04 -15.91 25.06
CA ALA A 296 13.68 -15.83 23.76
C ALA A 296 13.53 -17.14 22.96
N GLN A 297 13.72 -18.29 23.61
CA GLN A 297 13.51 -19.61 23.01
C GLN A 297 12.06 -19.80 22.55
N ILE A 298 11.08 -19.39 23.35
CA ILE A 298 9.67 -19.42 22.97
C ILE A 298 9.42 -18.55 21.75
N VAL A 299 9.93 -17.32 21.75
CA VAL A 299 9.73 -16.39 20.62
C VAL A 299 10.33 -16.94 19.33
N ASP A 300 11.52 -17.53 19.39
CA ASP A 300 12.16 -18.16 18.23
C ASP A 300 11.45 -19.42 17.75
N ALA A 301 11.10 -20.33 18.66
CA ALA A 301 10.50 -21.62 18.28
C ALA A 301 9.04 -21.47 17.82
N HIS A 302 8.29 -20.54 18.43
CA HIS A 302 6.87 -20.36 18.15
C HIS A 302 6.60 -19.29 17.10
N GLY A 303 7.57 -18.40 16.81
CA GLY A 303 7.43 -17.36 15.80
C GLY A 303 7.06 -17.91 14.42
N ALA A 304 7.80 -18.92 13.93
CA ALA A 304 7.53 -19.55 12.64
C ALA A 304 6.15 -20.23 12.57
N LEU A 305 5.65 -20.77 13.69
CA LEU A 305 4.34 -21.39 13.75
C LEU A 305 3.23 -20.33 13.66
N VAL A 306 3.36 -19.25 14.42
CA VAL A 306 2.39 -18.15 14.44
C VAL A 306 2.33 -17.45 13.09
N GLU A 307 3.48 -17.09 12.51
CA GLU A 307 3.55 -16.39 11.22
C GLU A 307 2.98 -17.23 10.08
N ARG A 308 3.22 -18.55 10.07
CA ARG A 308 2.71 -19.45 9.03
C ARG A 308 1.18 -19.56 9.00
N HIS A 309 0.52 -19.58 10.16
CA HIS A 309 -0.91 -19.86 10.26
C HIS A 309 -1.78 -18.62 10.51
N TYR A 310 -1.23 -17.60 11.17
CA TYR A 310 -1.96 -16.37 11.52
C TYR A 310 -1.54 -15.17 10.67
N GLY A 311 -0.42 -15.26 9.97
CA GLY A 311 0.11 -14.21 9.08
C GLY A 311 1.22 -13.37 9.71
N PRO A 312 1.86 -12.52 8.90
CA PRO A 312 3.00 -11.71 9.32
C PRO A 312 2.61 -10.70 10.42
N GLY A 313 3.52 -10.45 11.36
CA GLY A 313 3.33 -9.47 12.45
C GLY A 313 2.43 -9.93 13.59
N LYS A 314 1.71 -11.06 13.47
CA LYS A 314 0.83 -11.57 14.54
C LYS A 314 1.59 -12.07 15.77
N MET A 315 2.89 -12.36 15.63
CA MET A 315 3.75 -12.69 16.75
C MET A 315 3.92 -11.52 17.73
N GLY A 316 3.82 -10.27 17.26
CA GLY A 316 3.90 -9.07 18.12
C GLY A 316 2.88 -9.09 19.26
N ARG A 317 1.63 -9.50 18.99
CA ARG A 317 0.57 -9.62 20.01
C ARG A 317 0.90 -10.65 21.09
N VAL A 318 1.59 -11.74 20.73
CA VAL A 318 2.03 -12.76 21.71
C VAL A 318 3.21 -12.22 22.51
N VAL A 319 4.13 -11.50 21.87
CA VAL A 319 5.29 -10.87 22.52
C VAL A 319 4.85 -9.82 23.53
N GLU A 320 3.85 -8.99 23.22
CA GLU A 320 3.28 -8.01 24.15
C GLU A 320 2.81 -8.67 25.46
N ARG A 321 2.09 -9.79 25.36
CA ARG A 321 1.65 -10.54 26.55
C ARG A 321 2.81 -11.19 27.29
N LEU A 322 3.77 -11.74 26.54
CA LEU A 322 5.00 -12.29 27.11
C LEU A 322 5.81 -11.23 27.86
N GLN A 323 5.84 -9.98 27.40
CA GLN A 323 6.50 -8.88 28.13
C GLN A 323 5.84 -8.62 29.47
N VAL A 324 4.50 -8.53 29.50
CA VAL A 324 3.77 -8.33 30.76
C VAL A 324 4.08 -9.46 31.75
N GLU A 325 4.15 -10.70 31.29
CA GLU A 325 4.54 -11.83 32.15
C GLU A 325 6.02 -11.78 32.56
N ALA A 326 6.90 -11.32 31.66
CA ALA A 326 8.32 -11.11 31.97
C ALA A 326 8.50 -10.06 33.08
N ASP A 327 7.73 -8.98 33.03
CA ASP A 327 7.74 -7.91 34.04
C ASP A 327 7.24 -8.44 35.39
N VAL A 328 6.18 -9.26 35.40
CA VAL A 328 5.65 -9.88 36.62
C VAL A 328 6.67 -10.86 37.23
N GLN A 329 7.18 -11.83 36.46
CA GLN A 329 8.12 -12.81 37.00
C GLN A 329 9.49 -12.18 37.31
N GLY A 330 9.96 -11.26 36.47
CA GLY A 330 11.18 -10.49 36.69
C GLY A 330 11.06 -9.60 37.93
N GLY A 331 9.91 -8.95 38.13
CA GLY A 331 9.60 -8.19 39.33
C GLY A 331 9.70 -9.04 40.60
N ILE A 332 9.10 -10.24 40.61
CA ILE A 332 9.20 -11.18 41.75
C ILE A 332 10.66 -11.58 42.02
N ILE A 333 11.44 -11.89 40.99
CA ILE A 333 12.86 -12.22 41.11
C ILE A 333 13.64 -11.06 41.75
N LEU A 334 13.42 -9.84 41.25
CA LEU A 334 14.11 -8.62 41.73
C LEU A 334 13.68 -8.24 43.14
N GLU A 335 12.42 -8.41 43.50
CA GLU A 335 11.90 -8.14 44.84
C GLU A 335 12.49 -9.13 45.86
N SER A 336 12.51 -10.43 45.53
CA SER A 336 13.14 -11.46 46.37
C SER A 336 14.64 -11.21 46.55
N TRP A 337 15.33 -10.81 45.47
CA TRP A 337 16.74 -10.41 45.53
C TRP A 337 16.97 -9.20 46.44
N ALA A 338 16.15 -8.15 46.30
CA ALA A 338 16.26 -6.92 47.09
C ALA A 338 16.02 -7.18 48.58
N GLU A 339 15.08 -8.06 48.90
CA GLU A 339 14.79 -8.50 50.27
C GLU A 339 15.96 -9.30 50.86
N GLU A 340 16.48 -10.30 50.14
CA GLU A 340 17.58 -11.16 50.61
C GLU A 340 18.89 -10.40 50.78
N ARG A 341 19.22 -9.49 49.86
CA ARG A 341 20.42 -8.64 49.93
C ARG A 341 20.24 -7.40 50.81
N HIS A 342 19.06 -7.23 51.43
CA HIS A 342 18.72 -6.10 52.30
C HIS A 342 19.03 -4.73 51.68
N VAL A 343 18.74 -4.57 50.39
CA VAL A 343 19.16 -3.40 49.59
C VAL A 343 18.64 -2.09 50.20
N ASP A 344 17.40 -2.05 50.69
CA ASP A 344 16.82 -0.84 51.30
C ASP A 344 17.53 -0.42 52.59
N ARG A 345 17.96 -1.40 53.40
CA ARG A 345 18.74 -1.14 54.63
C ARG A 345 20.10 -0.56 54.25
N LYS A 346 20.82 -1.23 53.34
CA LYS A 346 22.13 -0.75 52.85
C LYS A 346 22.05 0.65 52.24
N LEU A 347 20.99 0.93 51.48
CA LEU A 347 20.76 2.27 50.92
C LEU A 347 20.52 3.32 52.02
N THR A 348 19.82 2.95 53.10
CA THR A 348 19.62 3.82 54.26
C THR A 348 20.93 4.07 54.99
N ASP A 349 21.74 3.03 55.20
CA ASP A 349 23.05 3.12 55.83
C ASP A 349 23.98 4.04 55.01
N ILE A 350 24.03 3.87 53.69
CA ILE A 350 24.78 4.75 52.77
C ILE A 350 24.32 6.21 52.86
N LYS A 351 23.00 6.46 52.90
CA LYS A 351 22.45 7.83 53.01
C LYS A 351 22.76 8.47 54.36
N SER A 352 22.78 7.67 55.43
CA SER A 352 23.08 8.12 56.79
C SER A 352 24.58 8.18 57.10
N TYR A 353 25.42 7.70 56.18
CA TYR A 353 26.87 7.65 56.35
C TYR A 353 27.43 9.07 56.52
N ALA A 354 27.83 9.39 57.75
CA ALA A 354 28.26 10.74 58.13
C ALA A 354 29.67 11.13 57.61
N PHE A 355 30.25 10.33 56.71
CA PHE A 355 31.60 10.51 56.16
C PHE A 355 32.62 10.89 57.25
N THR A 356 32.57 10.22 58.39
CA THR A 356 33.36 10.54 59.59
C THR A 356 34.86 10.60 59.33
N PHE A 357 35.35 9.78 58.41
CA PHE A 357 36.74 9.83 57.92
C PHE A 357 37.09 11.14 57.20
N LEU A 358 36.21 11.65 56.33
CA LEU A 358 36.36 12.94 55.65
C LEU A 358 36.23 14.09 56.66
N VAL A 359 35.29 14.00 57.59
CA VAL A 359 35.13 15.02 58.64
C VAL A 359 36.36 15.07 59.54
N GLN A 360 36.96 13.93 59.91
CA GLN A 360 38.21 13.91 60.69
C GLN A 360 39.43 14.38 59.90
N SER A 361 39.45 14.27 58.58
CA SER A 361 40.56 14.78 57.75
C SER A 361 40.52 16.31 57.57
N PHE A 362 39.35 16.94 57.74
CA PHE A 362 39.21 18.40 57.79
C PHE A 362 39.46 19.01 59.19
N LEU A 363 39.58 18.20 60.24
CA LEU A 363 39.96 18.67 61.57
C LEU A 363 41.48 18.79 61.66
N PRO A 364 42.03 19.90 62.19
CA PRO A 364 43.47 20.03 62.40
C PRO A 364 43.95 18.89 63.30
N ALA A 365 44.96 18.13 62.86
CA ALA A 365 45.65 17.17 63.72
C ALA A 365 46.15 17.95 64.94
N ALA A 366 45.47 17.77 66.08
CA ALA A 366 45.86 18.41 67.32
C ALA A 366 47.24 17.85 67.69
N ARG A 367 48.29 18.62 67.39
CA ARG A 367 49.62 18.47 67.98
C ARG A 367 49.47 18.76 69.48
N GLY A 368 49.04 17.75 70.22
CA GLY A 368 49.07 17.72 71.68
C GLY A 368 50.33 16.99 72.13
N ALA A 369 51.36 17.76 72.43
CA ALA A 369 52.60 17.30 73.04
C ALA A 369 52.34 16.67 74.41
N GLY A 370 52.82 15.44 74.60
CA GLY A 370 52.82 14.73 75.88
C GLY A 370 53.77 13.55 75.81
N THR A 371 54.99 13.76 76.29
CA THR A 371 56.07 12.77 76.44
C THR A 371 55.59 11.44 77.04
N PRO A 372 55.98 10.27 76.51
CA PRO A 372 55.58 8.98 77.07
C PRO A 372 56.36 8.71 78.35
N ARG A 373 55.64 8.52 79.47
CA ARG A 373 56.24 7.98 80.70
C ARG A 373 56.34 6.46 80.58
N SER A 374 57.57 5.99 80.71
CA SER A 374 57.99 4.59 80.80
C SER A 374 57.45 3.93 82.08
N ASN A 375 57.23 2.62 81.97
CA ASN A 375 56.97 1.60 83.01
C ASN A 375 55.51 1.21 83.31
N SER A 376 54.99 0.26 82.53
CA SER A 376 54.41 -0.98 83.07
C SER A 376 54.21 -2.02 81.94
N PRO A 377 54.68 -3.28 82.09
CA PRO A 377 54.50 -4.32 81.08
C PRO A 377 53.18 -5.07 81.37
N ALA A 378 52.09 -4.60 80.79
CA ALA A 378 50.84 -5.34 80.73
C ALA A 378 50.51 -5.64 79.26
N SER A 379 50.52 -6.95 78.99
CA SER A 379 49.82 -7.67 77.95
C SER A 379 49.14 -6.85 76.85
N TRP A 380 49.73 -6.99 75.69
CA TRP A 380 49.30 -6.77 74.32
C TRP A 380 47.97 -7.50 74.11
N ASP A 381 46.88 -6.84 74.50
CA ASP A 381 45.54 -7.08 73.96
C ASP A 381 44.71 -5.80 74.15
N THR A 382 45.17 -4.71 73.53
CA THR A 382 44.25 -3.65 73.12
C THR A 382 43.36 -4.27 72.06
N PRO A 383 42.04 -4.38 72.25
CA PRO A 383 41.18 -4.59 71.10
C PRO A 383 41.45 -3.39 70.22
N GLN A 384 42.01 -3.65 69.04
CA GLN A 384 41.90 -2.73 67.92
C GLN A 384 40.46 -2.27 67.96
N ARG A 385 40.25 -0.99 68.27
CA ARG A 385 38.93 -0.38 68.28
C ARG A 385 38.50 -0.50 66.82
N ASN A 386 37.79 -1.57 66.49
CA ASN A 386 37.20 -1.81 65.18
C ASN A 386 36.11 -0.74 65.00
N SER A 387 36.49 0.52 64.85
CA SER A 387 35.64 1.57 64.31
C SER A 387 35.40 1.37 62.81
N GLU A 388 35.83 0.24 62.26
CA GLU A 388 35.47 -0.25 60.93
C GLU A 388 34.12 -1.00 60.93
N ASP A 389 33.56 -1.32 62.10
CA ASP A 389 32.27 -2.05 62.24
C ASP A 389 31.03 -1.14 62.16
N GLU A 390 31.22 0.15 61.92
CA GLU A 390 30.14 1.16 61.76
C GLU A 390 30.21 1.84 60.39
N GLY A 391 30.79 1.14 59.41
CA GLY A 391 30.94 1.59 58.03
C GLY A 391 30.21 0.67 57.06
N VAL A 392 29.63 1.25 56.01
CA VAL A 392 29.07 0.46 54.91
C VAL A 392 30.17 -0.40 54.28
N ASP A 393 30.02 -1.73 54.26
CA ASP A 393 31.02 -2.63 53.67
C ASP A 393 31.10 -2.44 52.15
N MET A 394 32.16 -1.79 51.70
CA MET A 394 32.39 -1.49 50.29
C MET A 394 32.48 -2.76 49.43
N LYS A 395 32.96 -3.89 49.96
CA LYS A 395 33.06 -5.14 49.19
C LYS A 395 31.68 -5.74 48.93
N GLU A 396 30.78 -5.63 49.89
CA GLU A 396 29.42 -6.10 49.76
C GLU A 396 28.62 -5.21 48.80
N ILE A 397 28.83 -3.89 48.86
CA ILE A 397 28.26 -2.96 47.86
C ILE A 397 28.78 -3.30 46.46
N ASP A 398 30.09 -3.54 46.30
CA ASP A 398 30.69 -3.89 45.00
C ASP A 398 30.10 -5.20 44.44
N SER A 399 29.89 -6.20 45.30
CA SER A 399 29.22 -7.46 44.92
C SER A 399 27.78 -7.22 44.44
N ILE A 400 27.00 -6.40 45.16
CA ILE A 400 25.63 -6.01 44.79
C ILE A 400 25.63 -5.25 43.46
N LEU A 401 26.53 -4.29 43.28
CA LEU A 401 26.66 -3.53 42.04
C LEU A 401 27.03 -4.42 40.85
N ASN A 402 27.91 -5.40 41.06
CA ASN A 402 28.29 -6.37 40.04
C ASN A 402 27.08 -7.25 39.65
N GLU A 403 26.29 -7.71 40.62
CA GLU A 403 25.08 -8.50 40.35
C GLU A 403 24.03 -7.66 39.58
N ILE A 404 23.80 -6.40 39.97
CA ILE A 404 22.93 -5.45 39.24
C ILE A 404 23.43 -5.25 37.81
N SER A 405 24.74 -5.06 37.63
CA SER A 405 25.35 -4.86 36.31
C SER A 405 25.09 -6.06 35.38
N ILE A 406 25.19 -7.28 35.91
CA ILE A 406 24.85 -8.49 35.17
C ILE A 406 23.36 -8.51 34.82
N MET A 407 22.47 -8.26 35.78
CA MET A 407 21.02 -8.24 35.55
C MET A 407 20.62 -7.22 34.46
N LEU A 408 21.14 -6.00 34.53
CA LEU A 408 20.91 -4.94 33.53
C LEU A 408 21.50 -5.31 32.16
N GLY A 409 22.70 -5.90 32.14
CA GLY A 409 23.32 -6.41 30.91
C GLY A 409 22.45 -7.45 30.21
N ARG A 410 21.85 -8.37 30.99
CA ARG A 410 20.95 -9.41 30.48
C ARG A 410 19.63 -8.85 29.98
N TRP A 411 19.04 -7.89 30.69
CA TRP A 411 17.86 -7.16 30.23
C TRP A 411 18.12 -6.42 28.91
N SER A 412 19.27 -5.75 28.79
CA SER A 412 19.66 -5.05 27.56
C SER A 412 19.78 -5.99 26.36
N LEU A 413 20.41 -7.17 26.54
CA LEU A 413 20.49 -8.19 25.50
C LEU A 413 19.12 -8.70 25.08
N TYR A 414 18.24 -8.96 26.05
CA TYR A 414 16.86 -9.36 25.82
C TYR A 414 16.07 -8.30 25.05
N GLY A 415 16.13 -7.03 25.46
CA GLY A 415 15.48 -5.92 24.77
C GLY A 415 15.96 -5.77 23.31
N ARG A 416 17.27 -5.91 23.07
CA ARG A 416 17.83 -5.92 21.70
C ARG A 416 17.34 -7.10 20.87
N PHE A 417 17.22 -8.28 21.47
CA PHE A 417 16.67 -9.47 20.81
C PHE A 417 15.21 -9.23 20.38
N LEU A 418 14.36 -8.73 21.27
CA LEU A 418 12.96 -8.44 20.95
C LEU A 418 12.84 -7.34 19.89
N ALA A 419 13.63 -6.26 20.01
CA ALA A 419 13.65 -5.19 19.02
C ALA A 419 14.10 -5.68 17.64
N SER A 420 14.89 -6.75 17.55
CA SER A 420 15.24 -7.38 16.28
C SER A 420 14.12 -8.26 15.72
N LYS A 421 13.26 -8.83 16.57
CA LYS A 421 12.19 -9.77 16.20
C LYS A 421 10.86 -9.10 15.92
N CYS A 422 10.62 -7.92 16.48
CA CYS A 422 9.38 -7.15 16.31
C CYS A 422 9.48 -6.04 15.24
N LYS A 423 10.49 -6.10 14.34
CA LYS A 423 10.55 -5.28 13.12
C LYS A 423 9.71 -5.93 12.02
#